data_AF-A0A660SZD4-F1
#
_entry.id   AF-A0A660SZD4-F1
#
_cell.length_a   1.000
_cell.length_b   1.000
_cell.length_c   1.000
_cell.angle_alpha   90.00
_cell.angle_beta   90.00
_cell.angle_gamma   90.00
#
_symmetry.space_group_name_H-M   'P 1'
#
loop_
_entity.id
_entity.type
_entity.pdbx_description
1 polymer ?
#
loop_
_entity_poly.entity_id
_entity_poly.type
_entity_poly.pdbx_seq_one_letter_code
_entity_poly.pdbx_strand_id
1 'polypeptide(L)'
;MQTLHKAEQYIFTHENEAPSVMDLCRETGVSKRTLEYAFRDHSGINPKVYINTIRLNLVHKYLRAANPANLRVADIANCLGFWHMGQLAADYRIVFGENPSITLGRSSGPEYLNPIYS
;
A
#
# COMPACT_ATOMS: atom_id res chain seq x y z
N MET A 1 26.03 -4.46 -7.63
CA MET A 1 25.21 -4.86 -6.46
C MET A 1 24.00 -5.65 -6.95
N GLN A 2 24.04 -7.00 -6.94
CA GLN A 2 23.00 -7.87 -7.52
C GLN A 2 21.72 -7.97 -6.66
N THR A 3 21.86 -7.80 -5.34
CA THR A 3 20.76 -7.97 -4.37
C THR A 3 19.67 -6.91 -4.51
N LEU A 4 20.03 -5.65 -4.75
CA LEU A 4 19.06 -4.56 -4.87
C LEU A 4 18.24 -4.67 -6.16
N HIS A 5 18.92 -4.87 -7.30
CA HIS A 5 18.23 -5.07 -8.59
C HIS A 5 17.26 -6.26 -8.54
N LYS A 6 17.62 -7.37 -7.88
CA LYS A 6 16.71 -8.50 -7.68
C LYS A 6 15.51 -8.13 -6.80
N ALA A 7 15.73 -7.39 -5.71
CA ALA A 7 14.65 -6.93 -4.84
C ALA A 7 13.70 -5.98 -5.59
N GLU A 8 14.23 -4.98 -6.30
CA GLU A 8 13.45 -4.03 -7.09
C GLU A 8 12.67 -4.72 -8.20
N GLN A 9 13.30 -5.64 -8.94
CA GLN A 9 12.64 -6.40 -10.00
C GLN A 9 11.50 -7.27 -9.44
N TYR A 10 11.73 -7.95 -8.31
CA TYR A 10 10.69 -8.74 -7.66
C TYR A 10 9.51 -7.86 -7.25
N ILE A 11 9.80 -6.72 -6.65
CA ILE A 11 8.79 -5.76 -6.23
C ILE A 11 7.99 -5.24 -7.43
N PHE A 12 8.65 -4.83 -8.50
CA PHE A 12 7.99 -4.34 -9.71
C PHE A 12 7.08 -5.40 -10.33
N THR A 13 7.54 -6.65 -10.36
CA THR A 13 6.77 -7.78 -10.91
C THR A 13 5.56 -8.12 -10.06
N HIS A 14 5.67 -7.99 -8.73
CA HIS A 14 4.64 -8.37 -7.77
C HIS A 14 3.99 -7.17 -7.09
N GLU A 15 4.07 -5.98 -7.68
CA GLU A 15 3.60 -4.74 -7.04
C GLU A 15 2.11 -4.79 -6.69
N ASN A 16 1.34 -5.63 -7.39
CA ASN A 16 -0.09 -5.84 -7.19
C ASN A 16 -0.43 -6.90 -6.11
N GLU A 17 0.58 -7.60 -5.56
CA GLU A 17 0.43 -8.73 -4.63
C GLU A 17 0.87 -8.41 -3.19
N ALA A 18 1.10 -7.13 -2.86
CA ALA A 18 1.51 -6.68 -1.53
C ALA A 18 2.76 -7.41 -0.96
N PRO A 19 3.90 -7.39 -1.68
CA PRO A 19 5.10 -8.14 -1.30
C PRO A 19 5.55 -7.79 0.12
N SER A 20 6.08 -8.77 0.86
CA SER A 20 6.62 -8.57 2.20
C SER A 20 8.14 -8.48 2.21
N VAL A 21 8.71 -7.95 3.30
CA VAL A 21 10.17 -7.98 3.53
C VAL A 21 10.69 -9.43 3.50
N MET A 22 9.89 -10.40 3.96
CA MET A 22 10.29 -11.80 3.95
C MET A 22 10.32 -12.40 2.54
N ASP A 23 9.39 -11.99 1.66
CA ASP A 23 9.42 -12.40 0.25
C ASP A 23 10.68 -11.89 -0.44
N LEU A 24 11.08 -10.65 -0.14
CA LEU A 24 12.34 -10.12 -0.64
C LEU A 24 13.55 -10.87 -0.11
N CYS A 25 13.58 -11.22 1.18
CA CYS A 25 14.67 -12.02 1.75
C CYS A 25 14.77 -13.39 1.06
N ARG A 26 13.61 -14.03 0.80
CA ARG A 26 13.55 -15.33 0.09
C ARG A 26 14.06 -15.20 -1.34
N GLU A 27 13.62 -14.20 -2.08
CA GLU A 27 13.99 -13.99 -3.48
C GLU A 27 15.48 -13.61 -3.63
N THR A 28 15.96 -12.73 -2.76
CA THR A 28 17.34 -12.24 -2.82
C THR A 28 18.35 -13.19 -2.18
N GLY A 29 17.89 -14.17 -1.40
CA GLY A 29 18.74 -15.12 -0.68
C GLY A 29 19.53 -14.50 0.47
N VAL A 30 19.18 -13.29 0.92
CA VAL A 30 19.90 -12.59 2.00
C VAL A 30 19.05 -12.45 3.26
N SER A 31 19.72 -12.28 4.39
CA SER A 31 19.04 -11.96 5.65
C SER A 31 18.36 -10.59 5.58
N LYS A 32 17.32 -10.40 6.39
CA LYS A 32 16.65 -9.10 6.56
C LYS A 32 17.65 -7.97 6.87
N ARG A 33 18.64 -8.25 7.73
CA ARG A 33 19.67 -7.27 8.09
C ARG A 33 20.48 -6.86 6.86
N THR A 34 20.93 -7.83 6.06
CA THR A 34 21.68 -7.57 4.82
C THR A 34 20.82 -6.80 3.80
N LEU A 35 19.53 -7.13 3.68
CA LEU A 35 18.59 -6.41 2.82
C LEU A 35 18.42 -4.95 3.27
N GLU A 36 18.25 -4.71 4.58
CA GLU A 36 18.17 -3.37 5.17
C GLU A 36 19.45 -2.55 4.93
N TYR A 37 20.63 -3.16 5.09
CA TYR A 37 21.90 -2.51 4.76
C TYR A 37 21.98 -2.16 3.29
N ALA A 38 21.66 -3.08 2.38
CA ALA A 38 21.74 -2.86 0.94
C ALA A 38 20.83 -1.73 0.46
N PHE A 39 19.58 -1.68 0.95
CA PHE A 39 18.64 -0.60 0.64
C PHE A 39 19.08 0.75 1.23
N ARG A 40 19.59 0.76 2.47
CA ARG A 40 20.07 2.00 3.11
C ARG A 40 21.31 2.55 2.41
N ASP A 41 22.25 1.68 2.04
CA ASP A 41 23.52 2.05 1.42
C ASP A 41 23.34 2.57 -0.02
N HIS A 42 22.39 1.99 -0.77
CA HIS A 42 22.19 2.35 -2.17
C HIS A 42 21.11 3.41 -2.41
N SER A 43 20.02 3.36 -1.65
CA SER A 43 18.83 4.17 -1.91
C SER A 43 18.55 5.19 -0.79
N GLY A 44 19.25 5.10 0.35
CA GLY A 44 18.97 5.90 1.55
C GLY A 44 17.63 5.59 2.23
N ILE A 45 16.83 4.69 1.66
CA ILE A 45 15.46 4.38 2.08
C ILE A 45 15.44 3.01 2.75
N ASN A 46 14.72 2.89 3.86
CA ASN A 46 14.52 1.61 4.52
C ASN A 46 13.60 0.70 3.67
N PRO A 47 13.93 -0.59 3.44
CA PRO A 47 13.09 -1.48 2.63
C PRO A 47 11.66 -1.60 3.16
N LYS A 48 11.46 -1.49 4.48
CA LYS A 48 10.13 -1.43 5.08
C LYS A 48 9.33 -0.21 4.60
N VAL A 49 9.96 0.96 4.54
CA VAL A 49 9.30 2.19 4.06
C VAL A 49 8.92 2.04 2.60
N TYR A 50 9.84 1.51 1.79
CA TYR A 50 9.59 1.30 0.36
C TYR A 50 8.41 0.35 0.11
N ILE A 51 8.40 -0.83 0.76
CA ILE A 51 7.29 -1.79 0.69
C ILE A 51 5.99 -1.16 1.21
N ASN A 52 6.06 -0.39 2.30
CA ASN A 52 4.89 0.28 2.86
C ASN A 52 4.27 1.23 1.84
N THR A 53 5.08 2.01 1.12
CA THR A 53 4.61 2.90 0.04
C THR A 53 3.87 2.14 -1.05
N ILE A 54 4.38 0.97 -1.49
CA ILE A 54 3.70 0.13 -2.49
C ILE A 54 2.36 -0.38 -1.97
N ARG A 55 2.35 -0.91 -0.73
CA ARG A 55 1.12 -1.39 -0.10
C ARG A 55 0.09 -0.27 0.09
N LEU A 56 0.52 0.94 0.43
CA LEU A 56 -0.33 2.12 0.53
C LEU A 56 -0.93 2.51 -0.83
N ASN A 57 -0.15 2.43 -1.91
CA ASN A 57 -0.66 2.65 -3.27
C ASN A 57 -1.72 1.60 -3.66
N LEU A 58 -1.52 0.33 -3.29
CA LEU A 58 -2.55 -0.69 -3.49
C LEU A 58 -3.81 -0.39 -2.69
N VAL A 59 -3.67 -0.06 -1.39
CA VAL A 59 -4.81 0.35 -0.56
C VAL A 59 -5.57 1.47 -1.25
N HIS A 60 -4.89 2.53 -1.71
CA HIS A 60 -5.52 3.65 -2.43
C HIS A 60 -6.27 3.19 -3.69
N LYS A 61 -5.65 2.34 -4.52
CA LYS A 61 -6.24 1.77 -5.73
C LYS A 61 -7.52 0.98 -5.42
N TYR A 62 -7.48 0.10 -4.42
CA TYR A 62 -8.64 -0.70 -4.03
C TYR A 62 -9.74 0.16 -3.40
N LEU A 63 -9.41 1.15 -2.55
CA LEU A 63 -10.39 2.04 -1.95
C LEU A 63 -11.15 2.84 -3.01
N ARG A 64 -10.45 3.34 -4.04
CA ARG A 64 -11.06 4.07 -5.16
C ARG A 64 -11.98 3.22 -6.05
N ALA A 65 -11.69 1.92 -6.15
CA ALA A 65 -12.51 0.98 -6.92
C ALA A 65 -13.63 0.33 -6.09
N ALA A 66 -13.55 0.41 -4.76
CA ALA A 66 -14.48 -0.24 -3.86
C ALA A 66 -15.82 0.51 -3.75
N ASN A 67 -16.89 -0.25 -3.56
CA ASN A 67 -18.18 0.31 -3.15
C ASN A 67 -18.26 0.36 -1.61
N PRO A 68 -18.43 1.55 -0.98
CA PRO A 68 -18.50 1.68 0.48
C PRO A 68 -19.69 0.95 1.12
N ALA A 69 -20.71 0.56 0.33
CA ALA A 69 -21.81 -0.26 0.82
C ALA A 69 -21.37 -1.69 1.17
N ASN A 70 -20.35 -2.22 0.50
CA ASN A 70 -19.99 -3.64 0.56
C ASN A 70 -18.59 -3.91 1.10
N LEU A 71 -17.69 -2.93 1.08
CA LEU A 71 -16.30 -3.09 1.53
C LEU A 71 -15.94 -2.06 2.59
N ARG A 72 -15.16 -2.49 3.59
CA ARG A 72 -14.59 -1.59 4.60
C ARG A 72 -13.10 -1.37 4.34
N VAL A 73 -12.61 -0.23 4.80
CA VAL A 73 -11.17 0.08 4.82
C VAL A 73 -10.37 -1.05 5.48
N ALA A 74 -10.88 -1.58 6.60
CA ALA A 74 -10.21 -2.63 7.37
C ALA A 74 -10.05 -3.94 6.56
N ASP A 75 -11.04 -4.30 5.74
CA ASP A 75 -10.98 -5.51 4.93
C ASP A 75 -9.85 -5.41 3.88
N ILE A 76 -9.81 -4.28 3.16
CA ILE A 76 -8.78 -3.98 2.16
C ILE A 76 -7.39 -3.92 2.83
N ALA A 77 -7.30 -3.24 3.96
CA ALA A 77 -6.07 -3.11 4.73
C ALA A 77 -5.51 -4.47 5.18
N ASN A 78 -6.36 -5.33 5.76
CA ASN A 78 -5.97 -6.65 6.25
C ASN A 78 -5.48 -7.54 5.11
N CYS A 79 -6.17 -7.55 3.96
CA CYS A 79 -5.76 -8.30 2.77
C CYS A 79 -4.37 -7.89 2.25
N LEU A 80 -3.98 -6.63 2.46
CA LEU A 80 -2.68 -6.08 2.04
C LEU A 80 -1.63 -6.09 3.18
N GLY A 81 -1.95 -6.76 4.29
CA GLY A 81 -1.02 -7.00 5.40
C GLY A 81 -0.88 -5.86 6.41
N PHE A 82 -1.86 -4.96 6.50
CA PHE A 82 -1.95 -3.93 7.55
C PHE A 82 -2.80 -4.40 8.72
N TRP A 83 -2.14 -4.70 9.85
CA TRP A 83 -2.81 -5.15 11.07
C TRP A 83 -3.16 -4.02 12.05
N HIS A 84 -2.61 -2.81 11.83
CA HIS A 84 -2.77 -1.66 12.70
C HIS A 84 -3.41 -0.49 11.94
N MET A 85 -4.72 -0.32 12.11
CA MET A 85 -5.50 0.68 11.38
C MET A 85 -5.06 2.13 11.66
N GLY A 86 -4.62 2.42 12.89
CA GLY A 86 -4.09 3.73 13.24
C GLY A 86 -2.78 4.07 12.52
N GLN A 87 -1.86 3.11 12.44
CA GLN A 87 -0.59 3.29 11.71
C GLN A 87 -0.86 3.42 10.20
N LEU A 88 -1.73 2.57 9.66
CA LEU A 88 -2.15 2.68 8.26
C LEU A 88 -2.72 4.07 7.96
N ALA A 89 -3.66 4.58 8.78
CA ALA A 89 -4.27 5.88 8.54
C ALA A 89 -3.25 7.03 8.60
N ALA A 90 -2.30 6.97 9.55
CA ALA A 90 -1.23 7.96 9.65
C ALA A 90 -0.31 7.93 8.42
N ASP A 91 0.19 6.76 8.04
CA ASP A 91 1.08 6.59 6.89
C ASP A 91 0.37 6.97 5.58
N TYR A 92 -0.89 6.56 5.44
CA TYR A 92 -1.72 6.89 4.28
C TYR A 92 -1.94 8.40 4.15
N ARG A 93 -2.21 9.10 5.26
CA ARG A 93 -2.37 10.55 5.25
C ARG A 93 -1.08 11.28 4.90
N ILE A 94 0.07 10.77 5.33
CA ILE A 94 1.38 11.33 4.95
C ILE A 94 1.57 11.25 3.43
N VAL A 95 1.15 10.15 2.80
CA VAL A 95 1.36 9.92 1.36
C VAL A 95 0.29 10.59 0.49
N PHE A 96 -0.98 10.54 0.87
CA PHE A 96 -2.12 10.97 0.03
C PHE A 96 -2.84 12.22 0.53
N GLY A 97 -2.47 12.76 1.69
CA GLY A 97 -3.05 13.98 2.25
C GLY A 97 -4.45 13.82 2.88
N GLU A 98 -5.04 12.63 2.84
CA GLU A 98 -6.37 12.35 3.40
C GLU A 98 -6.42 11.01 4.12
N ASN A 99 -7.53 10.68 4.79
CA ASN A 99 -7.70 9.39 5.44
C ASN A 99 -8.27 8.34 4.46
N PRO A 100 -7.95 7.04 4.63
CA PRO A 100 -8.49 5.96 3.81
C PRO A 100 -10.02 5.94 3.70
N SER A 101 -10.72 6.28 4.79
CA SER A 101 -12.18 6.34 4.84
C SER A 101 -12.77 7.44 3.95
N ILE A 102 -12.06 8.55 3.80
CA ILE A 102 -12.45 9.65 2.90
C ILE A 102 -12.31 9.20 1.46
N THR A 103 -11.20 8.53 1.11
CA THR A 103 -11.02 7.97 -0.23
C THR A 103 -12.13 6.98 -0.58
N LEU A 104 -12.45 6.05 0.33
CA LEU A 104 -13.53 5.07 0.14
C LEU A 104 -14.92 5.71 0.01
N GLY A 105 -15.20 6.75 0.80
CA GLY A 105 -16.48 7.46 0.77
C GLY A 105 -16.73 8.23 -0.53
N ARG A 106 -15.66 8.61 -1.25
CA ARG A 106 -15.77 9.28 -2.57
C ARG A 106 -16.02 8.31 -3.73
N SER A 107 -15.74 7.02 -3.56
CA SER A 107 -15.97 6.00 -4.58
C SER A 107 -17.46 5.79 -4.87
N SER A 108 -18.33 6.17 -3.93
CA SER A 108 -19.74 6.43 -4.18
C SER A 108 -19.94 7.89 -4.59
N GLY A 109 -20.08 8.14 -5.89
CA GLY A 109 -20.64 9.40 -6.38
C GLY A 109 -22.06 9.61 -5.83
N PRO A 110 -22.52 10.87 -5.69
CA PRO A 110 -23.81 11.17 -5.09
C PRO A 110 -24.94 10.75 -6.04
N GLU A 111 -25.67 9.69 -5.71
CA GLU A 111 -26.96 9.38 -6.34
C GLU A 111 -28.08 10.26 -5.73
N TYR A 112 -27.79 11.55 -5.55
CA TYR A 112 -28.78 12.59 -5.28
C TYR A 112 -29.02 13.38 -6.56
N LEU A 113 -29.61 12.72 -7.55
CA LEU A 113 -30.50 13.44 -8.46
C LEU A 113 -31.71 13.84 -7.61
N ASN A 114 -31.73 15.09 -7.16
CA ASN A 114 -32.96 15.78 -6.76
C ASN A 114 -33.68 16.23 -8.04
N PRO A 115 -34.76 15.55 -8.51
CA PRO A 115 -35.70 16.17 -9.43
C PRO A 115 -36.63 17.08 -8.63
N ILE A 116 -36.12 18.23 -8.18
CA ILE A 116 -36.96 19.34 -7.71
C ILE A 116 -36.63 20.56 -8.58
N TYR A 117 -36.91 20.45 -9.89
CA TYR A 117 -37.28 21.56 -10.77
C TYR A 117 -37.95 20.98 -12.01
N SER A 118 -39.28 20.86 -11.95
CA SER A 118 -40.24 21.28 -13.00
C SER A 118 -41.65 21.13 -12.43
#